data_AF-A0A7R9QPC9-F1
#
_entry.id   AF-A0A7R9QPC9-F1
#
_cell.length_a   1.000
_cell.length_b   1.000
_cell.length_c   1.000
_cell.angle_alpha   90.00
_cell.angle_beta   90.00
_cell.angle_gamma   90.00
#
_symmetry.space_group_name_H-M   'P 1'
#
loop_
_entity.id
_entity.type
_entity.pdbx_description
1 polymer ?
#
loop_
_entity_poly.entity_id
_entity_poly.type
_entity_poly.pdbx_seq_one_letter_code
_entity_poly.pdbx_strand_id
1 'polypeptide(L)'
;MMFKKGSFEVGGRIYPVAIKYDPRFGDPFWNSSKNGYMYYLLMMMTSWAIVCHVYYLPPMVKNENESAVDFAKRVKAEIAKRGGLVDLEWDGQLKRMQVKAEWKEQQQHEYSKRIKIE
;
A
#
# COMPACT_ATOMS: atom_id res chain seq x y z
N MET A 1 -0.69 -2.29 -3.15
CA MET A 1 -1.65 -1.65 -4.08
C MET A 1 -0.91 -1.03 -5.25
N MET A 2 -1.21 -1.51 -6.46
CA MET A 2 -0.60 -0.96 -7.67
C MET A 2 -1.46 0.20 -8.19
N PHE A 3 -0.84 1.36 -8.39
CA PHE A 3 -1.54 2.49 -8.98
C PHE A 3 -1.88 2.22 -10.43
N LYS A 4 -3.08 2.60 -10.84
CA LYS A 4 -3.56 2.42 -12.21
C LYS A 4 -2.90 3.46 -13.11
N LYS A 5 -2.21 3.00 -14.16
CA LYS A 5 -1.50 3.86 -15.13
C LYS A 5 -2.38 4.99 -15.67
N GLY A 6 -3.65 4.68 -15.98
CA GLY A 6 -4.58 5.64 -16.57
C GLY A 6 -4.75 6.92 -15.74
N SER A 7 -4.71 6.83 -14.41
CA SER A 7 -4.81 8.02 -13.54
C SER A 7 -3.62 8.97 -13.63
N PHE A 8 -2.47 8.49 -14.11
CA PHE A 8 -1.22 9.25 -14.22
C PHE A 8 -0.89 9.63 -15.67
N GLU A 9 -1.69 9.15 -16.63
CA GLU A 9 -1.49 9.35 -18.08
C GLU A 9 -2.21 10.59 -18.62
N VAL A 10 -3.36 10.94 -18.04
CA VAL A 10 -4.19 12.11 -18.43
C VAL A 10 -3.48 13.45 -18.21
N GLY A 11 -2.36 13.46 -17.47
CA GLY A 11 -1.61 14.66 -17.13
C GLY A 11 -2.31 15.46 -16.02
N GLY A 12 -1.54 16.32 -15.35
CA GLY A 12 -2.05 17.21 -14.30
C GLY A 12 -1.27 17.16 -12.99
N ARG A 13 -1.73 17.98 -12.03
CA ARG A 13 -1.15 18.10 -10.69
C ARG A 13 -1.84 17.10 -9.75
N ILE A 14 -1.08 16.15 -9.21
CA ILE A 14 -1.57 15.16 -8.25
C ILE A 14 -1.29 15.65 -6.85
N TYR A 15 -2.27 15.50 -5.95
CA TYR A 15 -2.12 15.79 -4.52
C TYR A 15 -2.12 14.46 -3.77
N PRO A 16 -0.94 13.93 -3.40
CA PRO A 16 -0.85 12.66 -2.73
C PRO A 16 -1.36 12.79 -1.28
N VAL A 17 -2.12 11.80 -0.82
CA VAL A 17 -2.56 11.70 0.56
C VAL A 17 -2.22 10.30 1.07
N ALA A 18 -1.52 10.23 2.20
CA ALA A 18 -1.26 8.98 2.89
C ALA A 18 -2.27 8.83 4.03
N ILE A 19 -3.01 7.72 4.03
CA ILE A 19 -4.01 7.40 5.05
C ILE A 19 -3.58 6.10 5.72
N LYS A 20 -3.38 6.14 7.05
CA LYS A 20 -2.99 4.97 7.84
C LYS A 20 -3.97 4.75 8.98
N TYR A 21 -4.54 3.56 9.04
CA TYR A 21 -5.40 3.14 10.14
C TYR A 21 -4.57 2.44 11.22
N ASP A 22 -4.90 2.69 12.48
CA ASP A 22 -4.33 1.93 13.60
C ASP A 22 -5.24 0.74 13.95
N PRO A 23 -4.82 -0.50 13.66
CA PRO A 23 -5.65 -1.69 13.86
C PRO A 23 -5.90 -2.01 15.34
N ARG A 24 -5.22 -1.33 16.28
CA ARG A 24 -5.44 -1.53 17.73
C ARG A 24 -6.80 -1.01 18.20
N PHE A 25 -7.36 -0.01 17.52
CA PHE A 25 -8.66 0.59 17.88
C PHE A 25 -9.82 -0.06 17.11
N GLY A 26 -9.57 -0.37 15.84
CA GLY A 26 -10.51 -1.02 14.94
C GLY A 26 -9.89 -1.18 13.56
N ASP A 27 -10.13 -2.33 12.92
CA ASP A 27 -9.62 -2.60 11.57
C ASP A 27 -10.74 -2.47 10.53
N PRO A 28 -10.77 -1.36 9.75
CA PRO A 28 -11.75 -1.17 8.68
C PRO A 28 -11.44 -2.02 7.43
N PHE A 29 -10.40 -2.84 7.45
CA PHE A 29 -10.07 -3.72 6.34
C PHE A 29 -10.92 -5.00 6.35
N TRP A 30 -11.99 -5.02 5.55
CA TRP A 30 -12.80 -6.23 5.42
C TRP A 30 -12.16 -7.28 4.52
N ASN A 31 -11.80 -8.44 5.09
CA ASN A 31 -11.46 -9.64 4.33
C ASN A 31 -12.63 -10.64 4.22
N SER A 32 -13.38 -10.56 3.13
CA SER A 32 -14.51 -11.46 2.81
C SER A 32 -14.14 -12.94 2.71
N SER A 33 -12.87 -13.28 2.45
CA SER A 33 -12.42 -14.67 2.39
C SER A 33 -12.12 -15.27 3.77
N LYS A 34 -11.93 -14.42 4.80
CA LYS A 34 -11.69 -14.85 6.18
C LYS A 34 -12.91 -14.65 7.07
N ASN A 35 -13.60 -13.52 6.90
CA ASN A 35 -14.66 -13.05 7.80
C ASN A 35 -15.94 -12.80 7.00
N GLY A 36 -17.03 -13.46 7.39
CA GLY A 36 -18.36 -13.18 6.87
C GLY A 36 -18.79 -11.74 7.14
N TYR A 37 -19.66 -11.20 6.30
CA TYR A 37 -20.06 -9.79 6.38
C TYR A 37 -20.72 -9.44 7.72
N MET A 38 -21.59 -10.32 8.24
CA MET A 38 -22.24 -10.12 9.53
C MET A 38 -21.23 -10.06 10.69
N TYR A 39 -20.24 -10.94 10.69
CA TYR A 39 -19.17 -10.93 11.69
C TYR A 39 -18.34 -9.65 11.60
N TYR A 40 -17.99 -9.22 10.39
CA TYR A 40 -17.28 -7.97 10.17
C TYR A 40 -18.09 -6.76 10.65
N LEU A 41 -19.40 -6.72 10.37
CA LEU A 41 -20.28 -5.66 10.87
C LEU A 41 -20.32 -5.63 12.40
N LEU A 42 -20.49 -6.78 13.05
CA LEU A 42 -20.47 -6.86 14.51
C LEU A 42 -19.13 -6.36 15.06
N MET A 43 -18.00 -6.78 14.48
CA MET A 43 -16.65 -6.32 14.84
C MET A 43 -16.51 -4.80 14.71
N MET A 44 -17.04 -4.19 13.64
CA MET A 44 -17.03 -2.74 13.44
C MET A 44 -17.92 -2.00 14.45
N MET A 45 -19.10 -2.54 14.76
CA MET A 45 -20.03 -1.95 15.73
C MET A 45 -19.53 -2.06 17.17
N THR A 46 -18.72 -3.08 17.49
CA THR A 46 -18.14 -3.29 18.82
C THR A 46 -16.72 -2.74 18.95
N SER A 47 -16.11 -2.26 17.85
CA SER A 47 -14.83 -1.57 17.89
C SER A 47 -15.00 -0.20 18.56
N TRP A 48 -14.05 0.15 19.43
CA TRP A 48 -14.13 1.39 20.22
C TRP A 48 -14.05 2.64 19.34
N ALA A 49 -13.12 2.68 18.39
CA ALA A 49 -12.95 3.79 17.45
C ALA A 49 -12.20 3.33 16.19
N ILE A 50 -12.33 4.08 15.10
CA ILE A 50 -11.48 3.94 13.91
C ILE A 50 -10.51 5.12 13.91
N VAL A 51 -9.27 4.88 14.31
CA VAL A 51 -8.24 5.93 14.35
C VAL A 51 -7.51 5.96 13.01
N CYS A 52 -7.49 7.13 12.39
CA CYS A 52 -6.94 7.37 11.08
C CYS A 52 -5.92 8.52 11.12
N HIS A 53 -4.69 8.23 10.73
CA HIS A 53 -3.67 9.25 10.48
C HIS A 53 -3.71 9.64 9.00
N VAL A 54 -4.08 10.89 8.75
CA VAL A 54 -4.14 11.48 7.41
C VAL A 54 -2.97 12.44 7.22
N TYR A 55 -2.19 12.21 6.18
CA TYR A 55 -1.08 13.07 5.79
C TYR A 55 -1.34 13.63 4.41
N TYR A 56 -1.43 14.95 4.33
CA TYR A 56 -1.41 15.67 3.06
C TYR A 56 0.04 15.89 2.63
N LEU A 57 0.38 15.45 1.42
CA LEU A 57 1.72 15.64 0.87
C LEU A 57 1.70 16.81 -0.13
N PRO A 58 2.88 17.42 -0.39
CA PRO A 58 3.01 18.44 -1.43
C PRO A 58 2.52 17.93 -2.79
N PRO A 59 1.95 18.82 -3.62
CA PRO A 59 1.53 18.44 -4.96
C PRO A 59 2.71 17.97 -5.80
N MET A 60 2.48 16.96 -6.63
CA MET A 60 3.47 16.38 -7.53
C MET A 60 2.98 16.55 -8.97
N VAL A 61 3.90 16.92 -9.85
CA VAL A 61 3.67 17.05 -11.29
C VAL A 61 4.61 16.07 -12.00
N LYS A 62 4.17 15.54 -13.13
CA LYS A 62 4.97 14.67 -14.00
C LYS A 62 6.11 15.47 -14.62
N ASN A 63 7.34 14.94 -14.58
CA ASN A 63 8.48 15.58 -15.22
C ASN A 63 8.47 15.34 -16.74
N GLU A 64 9.13 16.20 -17.52
CA GLU A 64 9.13 16.14 -19.00
C GLU A 64 9.63 14.80 -19.55
N ASN A 65 10.63 14.19 -18.91
CA ASN A 65 11.24 12.92 -19.31
C ASN A 65 10.72 11.70 -18.53
N GLU A 66 9.70 11.86 -17.68
CA GLU A 66 9.19 10.79 -16.81
C GLU A 66 8.03 10.06 -17.50
N SER A 67 8.01 8.72 -17.49
CA SER A 67 6.83 7.99 -17.99
C SER A 67 5.68 8.08 -16.99
N ALA A 68 4.45 7.83 -17.43
CA ALA A 68 3.30 7.79 -16.52
C ALA A 68 3.46 6.70 -15.43
N VAL A 69 4.19 5.62 -15.73
CA VAL A 69 4.45 4.53 -14.79
C VAL A 69 5.48 4.97 -13.75
N ASP A 70 6.54 5.66 -14.18
CA ASP A 70 7.59 6.16 -13.28
C ASP A 70 7.03 7.24 -12.35
N PHE A 71 6.17 8.12 -12.89
CA PHE A 71 5.46 9.10 -12.08
C PHE A 71 4.56 8.45 -11.02
N ALA A 72 3.83 7.41 -11.40
CA ALA A 72 3.02 6.64 -10.45
C ALA A 72 3.87 5.96 -9.37
N LYS A 73 5.03 5.38 -9.73
CA LYS A 73 5.98 4.79 -8.78
C LYS A 73 6.52 5.86 -7.81
N ARG A 74 6.90 7.04 -8.30
CA ARG A 74 7.40 8.13 -7.46
C ARG A 74 6.35 8.63 -6.46
N VAL A 75 5.12 8.88 -6.91
CA VAL A 75 4.02 9.29 -6.03
C VAL A 75 3.72 8.21 -4.98
N LYS A 76 3.73 6.94 -5.39
CA LYS A 76 3.54 5.80 -4.49
C LYS A 76 4.65 5.71 -3.44
N ALA A 77 5.91 5.90 -3.84
CA ALA A 77 7.06 5.87 -2.94
C ALA A 77 6.95 6.96 -1.86
N GLU A 78 6.55 8.18 -2.23
CA GLU A 78 6.33 9.27 -1.27
C GLU A 78 5.21 8.97 -0.27
N ILE A 79 4.08 8.42 -0.75
CA ILE A 79 2.98 7.97 0.12
C ILE A 79 3.44 6.86 1.07
N ALA A 80 4.16 5.86 0.55
CA ALA A 80 4.66 4.73 1.32
C ALA A 80 5.65 5.18 2.40
N LYS A 81 6.59 6.06 2.04
CA LYS A 81 7.55 6.68 2.96
C LYS A 81 6.84 7.43 4.09
N ARG A 82 5.81 8.22 3.78
CA ARG A 82 5.05 8.95 4.80
C ARG A 82 4.20 8.02 5.68
N GLY A 83 3.62 6.97 5.11
CA GLY A 83 2.84 5.96 5.84
C GLY A 83 3.69 4.96 6.65
N GLY A 84 5.01 4.95 6.46
CA GLY A 84 5.90 3.92 7.01
C GLY A 84 5.58 2.53 6.46
N LEU A 85 5.21 2.46 5.18
CA LEU A 85 4.87 1.23 4.45
C LEU A 85 6.03 0.85 3.53
N VAL A 86 6.21 -0.46 3.32
CA VAL A 86 7.19 -0.97 2.35
C VAL A 86 6.64 -0.79 0.94
N ASP A 87 7.39 -0.11 0.08
CA ASP A 87 7.04 0.00 -1.33
C ASP A 87 7.38 -1.30 -2.07
N LEU A 88 6.34 -2.01 -2.53
CA LEU A 88 6.45 -3.27 -3.26
C LEU A 88 5.91 -3.12 -4.68
N GLU A 89 6.62 -3.59 -5.70
CA GLU A 89 6.19 -3.45 -7.10
C GLU A 89 4.93 -4.25 -7.45
N TRP A 90 4.58 -5.26 -6.64
CA TRP A 90 3.43 -6.13 -6.85
C TRP A 90 2.34 -5.90 -5.79
N ASP A 91 1.08 -5.99 -6.20
CA ASP A 91 -0.11 -5.83 -5.32
C ASP A 91 -0.57 -7.16 -4.70
N GLY A 92 -0.15 -8.27 -5.31
CA GLY A 92 -0.29 -9.61 -4.76
C GLY A 92 -1.68 -10.18 -4.59
N GLN A 93 -2.74 -9.41 -4.81
CA GLN A 93 -4.11 -9.81 -4.46
C GLN A 93 -4.14 -10.54 -3.11
N LEU A 94 -3.38 -10.05 -2.12
CA LEU A 94 -3.05 -10.76 -0.88
C LEU A 94 -4.28 -11.15 -0.05
N LYS A 95 -5.44 -10.55 -0.38
CA LYS A 95 -6.75 -10.91 0.14
C LYS A 95 -7.18 -12.33 -0.27
N ARG A 96 -6.84 -12.75 -1.49
CA ARG A 96 -7.31 -13.98 -2.15
C ARG A 96 -6.19 -14.97 -2.47
N MET A 97 -4.99 -14.48 -2.79
CA MET A 97 -3.88 -15.33 -3.19
C MET A 97 -2.68 -15.13 -2.27
N GLN A 98 -1.98 -16.22 -2.01
CA GLN A 98 -0.68 -16.16 -1.35
C GLN A 98 0.35 -15.59 -2.33
N VAL A 99 1.41 -14.99 -1.77
CA VAL A 99 2.56 -14.54 -2.56
C VAL A 99 3.16 -15.75 -3.29
N LYS A 100 3.46 -15.61 -4.59
CA LYS A 100 4.12 -16.68 -5.34
C LYS A 100 5.46 -17.02 -4.69
N ALA A 101 5.85 -18.30 -4.76
CA ALA A 101 7.09 -18.80 -4.17
C ALA A 101 8.33 -18.02 -4.69
N GLU A 102 8.39 -17.77 -6.00
CA GLU A 102 9.48 -17.01 -6.66
C GLU A 102 9.77 -15.66 -5.98
N TRP A 103 8.74 -14.88 -5.66
CA TRP A 103 8.91 -13.58 -5.01
C TRP A 103 9.37 -13.70 -3.55
N LYS A 104 8.93 -14.76 -2.85
CA LYS A 104 9.39 -15.05 -1.49
C LYS A 104 10.87 -15.43 -1.51
N GLU A 105 11.27 -16.30 -2.43
CA GLU A 105 12.66 -16.72 -2.61
C GLU A 105 13.56 -15.54 -2.98
N GLN A 106 13.10 -14.65 -3.87
CA GLN A 106 13.87 -13.45 -4.22
C GLN A 106 14.10 -12.53 -3.01
N GLN A 107 13.08 -12.31 -2.18
CA GLN A 107 13.24 -11.57 -0.93
C GLN A 107 14.14 -12.30 0.07
N GLN A 108 14.00 -13.62 0.22
CA GLN A 108 14.87 -14.43 1.08
C GLN A 108 16.33 -14.35 0.64
N HIS A 109 16.59 -14.37 -0.66
CA HIS A 109 17.93 -14.20 -1.21
C HIS A 109 18.51 -12.82 -0.86
N GLU A 110 17.74 -11.74 -1.04
CA GLU A 110 18.16 -10.39 -0.64
C GLU A 110 18.40 -10.28 0.88
N TYR A 111 17.57 -10.90 1.71
CA TYR A 111 17.81 -10.98 3.16
C TYR A 111 19.06 -11.78 3.50
N SER A 112 19.30 -12.92 2.83
CA SER A 112 20.49 -13.73 3.06
C SER A 112 21.79 -12.97 2.75
N LYS A 113 21.78 -12.07 1.75
CA LYS A 113 22.91 -11.18 1.46
C LYS A 113 23.16 -10.19 2.59
N ARG A 114 22.10 -9.70 3.24
CA ARG A 114 22.18 -8.76 4.39
C ARG A 114 22.60 -9.43 5.68
N ILE A 115 22.29 -10.72 5.85
CA ILE A 115 22.63 -11.53 7.03
C ILE A 115 24.09 -12.00 7.00
N LYS A 116 24.76 -12.00 5.83
CA LYS A 116 26.20 -12.20 5.74
C LYS A 116 26.96 -10.98 6.29
N ILE A 117 26.94 -10.87 7.61
CA ILE A 117 27.92 -10.14 8.39
C ILE A 117 28.73 -11.24 9.09
N GLU A 118 30.01 -11.30 8.72
CA GLU A 118 31.05 -12.32 8.95
C GLU A 118 31.07 -13.50 7.95
#